data_AF-A0A7C0VYN7-F1
#
_entry.id   AF-A0A7C0VYN7-F1
#
_cell.length_a   1.000
_cell.length_b   1.000
_cell.length_c   1.000
_cell.angle_alpha   90.00
_cell.angle_beta   90.00
_cell.angle_gamma   90.00
#
_symmetry.space_group_name_H-M   'P 1'
#
loop_
_entity.id
_entity.type
_entity.pdbx_description
1 polymer ?
#
loop_
_entity_poly.entity_id
_entity_poly.type
_entity_poly.pdbx_seq_one_letter_code
_entity_poly.pdbx_strand_id
1 'polypeptide(L)'
;MYILGINAYHGDSSACLIKDGSLITAVEEERFRRIKHWAGFPEKAVKHCLWSAGLGLEDIDYIAINRNPKANLYKKVLFTLRKRPSFVLIKDSLKNALKVKDIKIIMSERLGMEGQKIKAELYHIEHHRAHMASAFFVSPFEGAAILSIDGFGDFVSTMMGIGEGNKIEVIDQVNFPHSLGLFYTALTQYLGVPKYGDEYKVMGLSAYGRPIYLKEMEEIVRLKQNGRFELNL
;
A
#
# COMPACT_ATOMS: atom_id res chain seq x y z
N MET A 1 18.72 -15.26 -7.24
CA MET A 1 18.20 -13.88 -7.33
C MET A 1 17.59 -13.48 -6.00
N TYR A 2 18.06 -12.40 -5.40
CA TYR A 2 17.53 -11.82 -4.16
C TYR A 2 16.80 -10.50 -4.42
N ILE A 3 15.58 -10.40 -3.91
CA ILE A 3 14.71 -9.22 -4.03
C ILE A 3 14.35 -8.73 -2.63
N LEU A 4 14.66 -7.47 -2.34
CA LEU A 4 14.23 -6.78 -1.12
C LEU A 4 12.99 -5.94 -1.41
N GLY A 5 11.84 -6.35 -0.88
CA GLY A 5 10.60 -5.57 -0.91
C GLY A 5 10.51 -4.60 0.26
N ILE A 6 10.07 -3.37 -0.01
CA ILE A 6 9.99 -2.28 0.98
C ILE A 6 8.62 -1.59 0.90
N ASN A 7 7.95 -1.48 2.04
CA ASN A 7 6.84 -0.55 2.27
C ASN A 7 7.29 0.56 3.23
N ALA A 8 7.19 1.81 2.81
CA ALA A 8 7.70 2.95 3.59
C ALA A 8 6.85 4.21 3.40
N TYR A 9 6.88 5.09 4.40
CA TYR A 9 6.22 6.40 4.37
C TYR A 9 4.68 6.36 4.30
N HIS A 10 4.11 5.24 4.71
CA HIS A 10 2.71 5.07 5.08
C HIS A 10 2.64 4.13 6.29
N GLY A 11 1.48 4.01 6.92
CA GLY A 11 1.27 3.11 8.05
C GLY A 11 1.73 1.70 7.67
N ASP A 12 2.16 0.95 8.69
CA ASP A 12 2.55 -0.45 8.53
C ASP A 12 3.79 -0.62 7.64
N SER A 13 4.76 0.30 7.78
CA SER A 13 6.04 0.20 7.09
C SER A 13 6.73 -1.12 7.44
N SER A 14 7.25 -1.79 6.42
CA SER A 14 7.69 -3.18 6.50
C SER A 14 8.73 -3.51 5.43
N ALA A 15 9.37 -4.67 5.58
CA ALA A 15 10.28 -5.21 4.58
C ALA A 15 10.09 -6.72 4.41
N CYS A 16 10.39 -7.23 3.22
CA CYS A 16 10.48 -8.65 2.94
C CYS A 16 11.68 -8.99 2.06
N LEU A 17 12.17 -10.22 2.17
CA LEU A 17 13.23 -10.77 1.35
C LEU A 17 12.73 -12.01 0.62
N ILE A 18 12.90 -12.02 -0.70
CA ILE A 18 12.54 -13.13 -1.58
C ILE A 18 13.82 -13.64 -2.25
N LYS A 19 13.98 -14.96 -2.31
CA LYS A 19 15.04 -15.65 -3.05
C LYS A 19 14.42 -16.55 -4.10
N ASP A 20 14.67 -16.27 -5.38
CA ASP A 20 14.22 -17.11 -6.51
C ASP A 20 12.72 -17.48 -6.44
N GLY A 21 11.88 -16.48 -6.12
CA GLY A 21 10.43 -16.63 -5.97
C GLY A 21 9.95 -17.15 -4.61
N SER A 22 10.86 -17.59 -3.74
CA SER A 22 10.54 -18.08 -2.40
C SER A 22 10.68 -16.99 -1.35
N LEU A 23 9.64 -16.78 -0.52
CA LEU A 23 9.71 -15.86 0.61
C LEU A 23 10.64 -16.40 1.69
N ILE A 24 11.65 -15.62 2.07
CA ILE A 24 12.59 -15.95 3.15
C ILE A 24 12.11 -15.35 4.48
N THR A 25 11.88 -14.03 4.48
CA THR A 25 11.49 -13.27 5.67
C THR A 25 10.54 -12.14 5.27
N ALA A 26 9.54 -11.86 6.08
CA ALA A 26 8.70 -10.66 6.00
C ALA A 26 8.39 -10.15 7.40
N VAL A 27 8.60 -8.86 7.65
CA VAL A 27 8.41 -8.29 8.99
C VAL A 27 8.06 -6.80 8.94
N GLU A 28 7.18 -6.40 9.85
CA GLU A 28 6.80 -5.00 10.03
C GLU A 28 7.73 -4.28 11.02
N GLU A 29 8.04 -3.02 10.73
CA GLU A 29 8.93 -2.19 11.55
C GLU A 29 8.37 -1.94 12.97
N GLU A 30 7.04 -1.90 13.12
CA GLU A 30 6.38 -1.70 14.41
C GLU A 30 6.73 -2.79 15.43
N ARG A 31 7.05 -4.01 14.96
CA ARG A 31 7.44 -5.13 15.82
C ARG A 31 8.74 -4.82 16.56
N PHE A 32 9.67 -4.10 15.93
CA PHE A 32 10.96 -3.71 16.50
C PHE A 32 10.97 -2.33 17.15
N ARG A 33 10.15 -1.39 16.67
CA ARG A 33 10.07 -0.03 17.23
C ARG A 33 9.11 0.06 18.39
N ARG A 34 8.15 -0.88 18.50
CA ARG A 34 7.06 -0.86 19.48
C ARG A 34 6.18 0.39 19.35
N ILE A 35 6.18 1.01 18.17
CA ILE A 35 5.33 2.14 17.81
C ILE A 35 4.35 1.60 16.77
N LYS A 36 3.07 1.47 17.18
CA LYS A 36 1.99 0.99 16.30
C LYS A 36 1.90 1.84 15.04
N HIS A 37 1.65 1.19 13.90
CA HIS A 37 1.48 1.81 12.59
C HIS A 37 2.65 2.71 12.21
N TRP A 38 3.88 2.28 12.50
CA TRP A 38 5.08 3.05 12.16
C TRP A 38 5.07 3.41 10.68
N ALA A 39 5.09 4.72 10.40
CA ALA A 39 4.99 5.27 9.06
C ALA A 39 6.30 5.84 8.51
N GLY A 40 7.43 5.48 9.12
CA GLY A 40 8.75 5.92 8.69
C GLY A 40 9.42 4.98 7.70
N PHE A 41 10.74 5.08 7.58
CA PHE A 41 11.52 4.09 6.84
C PHE A 41 11.67 2.80 7.69
N PRO A 42 11.51 1.59 7.12
CA PRO A 42 11.55 0.31 7.84
C PRO A 42 13.00 -0.19 8.05
N GLU A 43 13.81 0.61 8.74
CA GLU A 43 15.24 0.35 8.93
C GLU A 43 15.54 -0.98 9.63
N LYS A 44 14.85 -1.27 10.74
CA LYS A 44 15.10 -2.48 11.53
C LYS A 44 14.58 -3.72 10.80
N ALA A 45 13.46 -3.62 10.10
CA ALA A 45 12.91 -4.68 9.27
C ALA A 45 13.83 -5.04 8.10
N VAL A 46 14.39 -4.04 7.41
CA VAL A 46 15.39 -4.29 6.34
C VAL A 46 16.64 -4.97 6.92
N LYS A 47 17.20 -4.44 8.01
CA LYS A 47 18.36 -5.04 8.70
C LYS A 47 18.08 -6.49 9.10
N HIS A 48 16.88 -6.77 9.62
CA HIS A 48 16.49 -8.13 10.00
C HIS A 48 16.37 -9.07 8.80
N CYS A 49 15.79 -8.62 7.69
CA CYS A 49 15.69 -9.41 6.46
C CYS A 49 17.08 -9.85 5.96
N LEU A 50 18.02 -8.90 5.88
CA LEU A 50 19.41 -9.17 5.48
C LEU A 50 20.12 -10.11 6.46
N TRP A 51 20.05 -9.80 7.75
CA TRP A 51 20.65 -10.62 8.82
C TRP A 51 20.14 -12.06 8.81
N SER A 52 18.83 -12.26 8.63
CA SER A 52 18.20 -13.59 8.66
C SER A 52 18.69 -14.52 7.54
N ALA A 53 19.22 -13.96 6.45
CA ALA A 53 19.77 -14.70 5.32
C ALA A 53 21.31 -14.66 5.26
N GLY A 54 21.97 -14.00 6.22
CA GLY A 54 23.43 -13.81 6.23
C GLY A 54 23.93 -12.96 5.06
N LEU A 55 23.13 -12.01 4.58
CA LEU A 55 23.42 -11.19 3.40
C LEU A 55 23.77 -9.75 3.78
N GLY A 56 24.56 -9.11 2.93
CA GLY A 56 24.70 -7.66 2.84
C GLY A 56 23.75 -7.05 1.80
N LEU A 57 23.70 -5.71 1.71
CA LEU A 57 22.93 -5.03 0.66
C LEU A 57 23.55 -5.24 -0.74
N GLU A 58 24.85 -5.51 -0.79
CA GLU A 58 25.61 -5.83 -2.00
C GLU A 58 25.18 -7.14 -2.66
N ASP A 59 24.58 -8.05 -1.90
CA ASP A 59 24.04 -9.33 -2.38
C ASP A 59 22.62 -9.22 -2.95
N ILE A 60 22.00 -8.04 -2.82
CA ILE A 60 20.64 -7.79 -3.30
C ILE A 60 20.69 -7.40 -4.78
N ASP A 61 20.00 -8.18 -5.61
CA ASP A 61 19.89 -7.91 -7.05
C ASP A 61 18.87 -6.79 -7.32
N TYR A 62 17.74 -6.82 -6.59
CA TYR A 62 16.61 -5.93 -6.82
C TYR A 62 16.02 -5.38 -5.53
N ILE A 63 15.64 -4.10 -5.56
CA ILE A 63 14.85 -3.45 -4.53
C ILE A 63 13.51 -3.06 -5.14
N ALA A 64 12.40 -3.48 -4.53
CA ALA A 64 11.05 -3.11 -4.95
C ALA A 64 10.38 -2.27 -3.88
N ILE A 65 9.85 -1.09 -4.25
CA ILE A 65 9.04 -0.24 -3.38
C ILE A 65 7.61 -0.18 -3.90
N ASN A 66 6.62 -0.43 -3.03
CA ASN A 66 5.19 -0.50 -3.34
C ASN A 66 4.53 0.88 -3.52
N ARG A 67 5.25 1.82 -4.15
CA ARG A 67 4.75 3.15 -4.48
C ARG A 67 5.33 3.63 -5.80
N ASN A 68 4.43 3.98 -6.73
CA ASN A 68 4.80 4.54 -8.02
C ASN A 68 4.32 5.99 -8.16
N PRO A 69 5.22 6.98 -8.02
CA PRO A 69 4.87 8.40 -8.15
C PRO A 69 4.20 8.77 -9.48
N LYS A 70 4.53 8.05 -10.57
CA LYS A 70 4.03 8.30 -11.92
C LYS A 70 2.66 7.66 -12.19
N ALA A 71 2.21 6.73 -11.35
CA ALA A 71 0.91 6.08 -11.50
C ALA A 71 -0.23 7.10 -11.43
N ASN A 72 -1.20 6.96 -12.35
CA ASN A 72 -2.39 7.80 -12.45
C ASN A 72 -2.11 9.34 -12.46
N LEU A 73 -0.94 9.77 -12.95
CA LEU A 73 -0.50 11.17 -12.88
C LEU A 73 -1.49 12.16 -13.49
N TYR A 74 -2.03 11.84 -14.67
CA TYR A 74 -3.04 12.68 -15.33
C TYR A 74 -4.29 12.89 -14.46
N LYS A 75 -4.79 11.81 -13.83
CA LYS A 75 -5.96 11.87 -12.93
C LYS A 75 -5.67 12.70 -11.68
N LYS A 76 -4.47 12.55 -11.09
CA LYS A 76 -3.99 13.36 -9.96
C LYS A 76 -3.97 14.85 -10.29
N VAL A 77 -3.43 15.23 -11.45
CA VAL A 77 -3.37 16.63 -11.92
C VAL A 77 -4.77 17.19 -12.14
N LEU A 78 -5.61 16.48 -12.89
CA LEU A 78 -6.99 16.91 -13.16
C LEU A 78 -7.80 17.11 -11.87
N PHE A 79 -7.66 16.20 -10.91
CA PHE A 79 -8.32 16.31 -9.61
C PHE A 79 -7.84 17.53 -8.82
N THR A 80 -6.53 17.75 -8.77
CA THR A 80 -5.92 18.90 -8.07
C THR A 80 -6.42 20.22 -8.64
N LEU A 81 -6.50 20.35 -9.98
CA LEU A 81 -7.02 21.54 -10.65
C LEU A 81 -8.50 21.80 -10.33
N ARG A 82 -9.32 20.73 -10.29
CA ARG A 82 -10.77 20.83 -10.03
C ARG A 82 -11.09 21.16 -8.58
N LYS A 83 -10.42 20.52 -7.63
CA LYS A 83 -10.73 20.66 -6.19
C LYS A 83 -9.92 21.72 -5.47
N ARG A 84 -8.88 22.28 -6.11
CA ARG A 84 -7.98 23.31 -5.55
C ARG A 84 -7.61 23.05 -4.08
N PRO A 85 -6.97 21.91 -3.78
CA PRO A 85 -6.62 21.57 -2.40
C PRO A 85 -5.67 22.60 -1.82
N SER A 86 -5.65 22.70 -0.49
CA SER A 86 -4.79 23.65 0.21
C SER A 86 -3.32 23.41 -0.10
N PHE A 87 -2.53 24.50 -0.10
CA PHE A 87 -1.10 24.47 -0.41
C PHE A 87 -0.30 23.51 0.50
N VAL A 88 -0.75 23.32 1.74
CA VAL A 88 -0.13 22.41 2.72
C VAL A 88 -0.22 20.95 2.27
N LEU A 89 -1.40 20.50 1.82
CA LEU A 89 -1.62 19.14 1.35
C LEU A 89 -0.78 18.80 0.11
N ILE A 90 -0.61 19.78 -0.78
CA ILE A 90 0.25 19.66 -1.98
C ILE A 90 1.72 19.52 -1.56
N LYS A 91 2.17 20.35 -0.61
CA LYS A 91 3.55 20.33 -0.09
C LYS A 91 3.89 18.99 0.57
N ASP A 92 3.00 18.45 1.38
CA ASP A 92 3.24 17.17 2.06
C ASP A 92 3.24 15.98 1.08
N SER A 93 2.34 16.01 0.09
CA SER A 93 2.33 15.02 -1.00
C SER A 93 3.64 15.04 -1.80
N LEU A 94 4.16 16.23 -2.10
CA LEU A 94 5.42 16.41 -2.84
C LEU A 94 6.63 15.93 -2.01
N LYS A 95 6.71 16.31 -0.73
CA LYS A 95 7.76 15.81 0.18
C LYS A 95 7.78 14.29 0.25
N ASN A 96 6.60 13.67 0.34
CA ASN A 96 6.49 12.21 0.39
C ASN A 96 6.89 11.56 -0.94
N ALA A 97 6.67 12.21 -2.08
CA ALA A 97 7.11 11.71 -3.38
C ALA A 97 8.63 11.81 -3.56
N LEU A 98 9.25 12.89 -3.09
CA LEU A 98 10.70 13.08 -3.14
C LEU A 98 11.45 12.04 -2.30
N LYS A 99 10.98 11.76 -1.07
CA LYS A 99 11.57 10.71 -0.22
C LYS A 99 11.56 9.32 -0.87
N VAL A 100 10.53 9.02 -1.66
CA VAL A 100 10.42 7.75 -2.39
C VAL A 100 11.37 7.70 -3.57
N LYS A 101 11.60 8.84 -4.25
CA LYS A 101 12.55 8.93 -5.37
C LYS A 101 13.99 8.67 -4.93
N ASP A 102 14.36 9.12 -3.73
CA ASP A 102 15.72 9.04 -3.20
C ASP A 102 15.94 7.83 -2.27
N ILE A 103 15.13 6.77 -2.41
CA ILE A 103 15.14 5.63 -1.50
C ILE A 103 16.52 4.98 -1.35
N LYS A 104 17.34 4.94 -2.40
CA LYS A 104 18.72 4.42 -2.33
C LYS A 104 19.63 5.27 -1.44
N ILE A 105 19.48 6.59 -1.48
CA ILE A 105 20.25 7.51 -0.64
C ILE A 105 19.81 7.32 0.82
N ILE A 106 18.50 7.30 1.06
CA ILE A 106 17.95 7.09 2.40
C ILE A 106 18.36 5.72 2.96
N MET A 107 18.36 4.68 2.13
CA MET A 107 18.85 3.36 2.52
C MET A 107 20.33 3.41 2.90
N SER A 108 21.17 4.05 2.09
CA SER A 108 22.60 4.20 2.39
C SER A 108 22.82 4.91 3.72
N GLU A 109 22.13 6.04 3.97
CA GLU A 109 22.20 6.78 5.24
C GLU A 109 21.69 5.96 6.43
N ARG A 110 20.50 5.37 6.32
CA ARG A 110 19.82 4.68 7.44
C ARG A 110 20.45 3.34 7.78
N LEU A 111 21.08 2.70 6.81
CA LEU A 111 21.74 1.40 7.00
C LEU A 111 23.22 1.55 7.35
N GLY A 112 23.73 2.79 7.49
CA GLY A 112 25.12 3.05 7.88
C GLY A 112 26.12 2.74 6.77
N MET A 113 25.68 2.84 5.52
CA MET A 113 26.48 2.55 4.31
C MET A 113 26.80 3.84 3.55
N GLU A 114 27.05 4.92 4.29
CA GLU A 114 27.39 6.22 3.72
C GLU A 114 28.58 6.09 2.76
N GLY A 115 28.41 6.55 1.52
CA GLY A 115 29.43 6.47 0.48
C GLY A 115 29.50 5.15 -0.30
N GLN A 116 28.69 4.14 0.04
CA GLN A 116 28.62 2.90 -0.72
C GLN A 116 27.54 2.93 -1.79
N LYS A 117 27.88 2.50 -3.01
CA LYS A 117 26.94 2.46 -4.13
C LYS A 117 26.09 1.19 -4.05
N ILE A 118 24.79 1.36 -3.79
CA ILE A 118 23.80 0.26 -3.87
C ILE A 118 23.67 -0.18 -5.33
N LYS A 119 24.21 -1.38 -5.63
CA LYS A 119 24.18 -2.00 -6.96
C LYS A 119 22.77 -2.43 -7.38
N ALA A 120 21.96 -2.90 -6.42
CA ALA A 120 20.61 -3.39 -6.65
C ALA A 120 19.79 -2.47 -7.56
N GLU A 121 19.10 -3.01 -8.55
CA GLU A 121 18.18 -2.22 -9.38
C GLU A 121 16.92 -1.86 -8.60
N LEU A 122 16.42 -0.63 -8.79
CA LEU A 122 15.24 -0.13 -8.06
C LEU A 122 14.00 -0.17 -8.94
N TYR A 123 12.94 -0.81 -8.44
CA TYR A 123 11.64 -0.90 -9.09
C TYR A 123 10.56 -0.24 -8.24
N HIS A 124 9.80 0.66 -8.86
CA HIS A 124 8.60 1.26 -8.27
C HIS A 124 7.37 0.47 -8.75
N ILE A 125 6.72 -0.20 -7.83
CA ILE A 125 5.52 -1.00 -8.09
C ILE A 125 4.31 -0.21 -7.61
N GLU A 126 3.23 -0.19 -8.39
CA GLU A 126 1.99 0.44 -7.94
C GLU A 126 1.44 -0.27 -6.70
N HIS A 127 0.96 0.51 -5.73
CA HIS A 127 0.56 0.03 -4.42
C HIS A 127 -0.46 -1.12 -4.48
N HIS A 128 -1.57 -0.93 -5.21
CA HIS A 128 -2.58 -1.97 -5.36
C HIS A 128 -2.10 -3.18 -6.20
N ARG A 129 -1.16 -2.98 -7.14
CA ARG A 129 -0.54 -4.11 -7.84
C ARG A 129 0.30 -4.95 -6.89
N ALA A 130 0.98 -4.32 -5.93
CA ALA A 130 1.70 -5.03 -4.87
C ALA A 130 0.72 -5.83 -3.98
N HIS A 131 -0.43 -5.27 -3.59
CA HIS A 131 -1.47 -6.01 -2.87
C HIS A 131 -1.97 -7.22 -3.64
N MET A 132 -2.32 -7.05 -4.91
CA MET A 132 -2.76 -8.17 -5.76
C MET A 132 -1.68 -9.25 -5.88
N ALA A 133 -0.42 -8.87 -6.07
CA ALA A 133 0.70 -9.80 -6.15
C ALA A 133 0.91 -10.57 -4.84
N SER A 134 0.79 -9.90 -3.69
CA SER A 134 0.92 -10.55 -2.37
C SER A 134 -0.19 -11.55 -2.06
N ALA A 135 -1.31 -11.50 -2.77
CA ALA A 135 -2.40 -12.46 -2.64
C ALA A 135 -2.30 -13.56 -3.70
N PHE A 136 -2.15 -13.19 -4.98
CA PHE A 136 -2.19 -14.14 -6.09
C PHE A 136 -0.98 -15.07 -6.13
N PHE A 137 0.25 -14.54 -6.05
CA PHE A 137 1.46 -15.35 -6.21
C PHE A 137 1.76 -16.31 -5.06
N VAL A 138 1.08 -16.15 -3.92
CA VAL A 138 1.15 -17.07 -2.78
C VAL A 138 -0.09 -17.97 -2.67
N SER A 139 -1.08 -17.76 -3.56
CA SER A 139 -2.27 -18.60 -3.61
C SER A 139 -1.97 -19.92 -4.32
N PRO A 140 -2.78 -20.98 -4.11
CA PRO A 140 -2.61 -22.25 -4.81
C PRO A 140 -3.15 -22.24 -6.25
N PHE A 141 -3.63 -21.10 -6.76
CA PHE A 141 -4.34 -21.03 -8.03
C PHE A 141 -3.42 -20.63 -9.19
N GLU A 142 -3.46 -21.38 -10.28
CA GLU A 142 -2.77 -21.00 -11.54
C GLU A 142 -3.45 -19.83 -12.23
N GLY A 143 -4.77 -19.66 -12.05
CA GLY A 143 -5.55 -18.55 -12.57
C GLY A 143 -6.65 -18.12 -11.60
N ALA A 144 -6.82 -16.82 -11.40
CA ALA A 144 -7.79 -16.28 -10.46
C ALA A 144 -8.24 -14.86 -10.82
N ALA A 145 -9.50 -14.53 -10.51
CA ALA A 145 -9.92 -13.13 -10.38
C ALA A 145 -9.30 -12.55 -9.10
N ILE A 146 -8.76 -11.33 -9.20
CA ILE A 146 -8.09 -10.66 -8.10
C ILE A 146 -8.80 -9.34 -7.80
N LEU A 147 -9.08 -9.11 -6.52
CA LEU A 147 -9.68 -7.88 -6.02
C LEU A 147 -8.85 -7.34 -4.86
N SER A 148 -8.33 -6.14 -5.02
CA SER A 148 -7.68 -5.38 -3.94
C SER A 148 -8.61 -4.23 -3.55
N ILE A 149 -9.01 -4.18 -2.28
CA ILE A 149 -9.76 -3.06 -1.68
C ILE A 149 -8.91 -2.54 -0.53
N ASP A 150 -8.62 -1.25 -0.53
CA ASP A 150 -7.83 -0.60 0.51
C ASP A 150 -8.34 0.83 0.76
N GLY A 151 -7.79 1.50 1.76
CA GLY A 151 -7.96 2.94 1.96
C GLY A 151 -7.57 3.71 0.71
N PHE A 152 -6.27 3.76 0.39
CA PHE A 152 -5.79 4.49 -0.76
C PHE A 152 -4.30 4.31 -1.05
N GLY A 153 -3.93 4.04 -2.31
CA GLY A 153 -2.55 4.09 -2.78
C GLY A 153 -2.46 4.46 -4.26
N ASP A 154 -1.49 5.30 -4.63
CA ASP A 154 -1.21 5.64 -6.04
C ASP A 154 -2.42 6.15 -6.86
N PHE A 155 -3.35 6.86 -6.21
CA PHE A 155 -4.61 7.35 -6.80
C PHE A 155 -5.70 6.29 -7.02
N VAL A 156 -5.54 5.13 -6.39
CA VAL A 156 -6.47 4.00 -6.46
C VAL A 156 -6.90 3.62 -5.04
N SER A 157 -8.13 3.18 -4.88
CA SER A 157 -8.67 2.61 -3.64
C SER A 157 -9.17 1.18 -3.84
N THR A 158 -9.45 0.81 -5.08
CA THR A 158 -9.84 -0.55 -5.45
C THR A 158 -9.27 -0.89 -6.81
N MET A 159 -8.70 -2.07 -6.96
CA MET A 159 -8.15 -2.57 -8.21
C MET A 159 -8.63 -4.00 -8.46
N MET A 160 -9.10 -4.24 -9.67
CA MET A 160 -9.57 -5.54 -10.15
C MET A 160 -8.64 -6.04 -11.24
N GLY A 161 -8.35 -7.33 -11.22
CA GLY A 161 -7.47 -7.94 -12.19
C GLY A 161 -7.71 -9.42 -12.40
N ILE A 162 -7.01 -9.97 -13.38
CA ILE A 162 -6.94 -11.39 -13.68
C ILE A 162 -5.49 -11.81 -13.48
N GLY A 163 -5.29 -12.79 -12.60
CA GLY A 163 -4.01 -13.47 -12.41
C GLY A 163 -3.97 -14.73 -13.27
N GLU A 164 -2.89 -14.92 -14.01
CA GLU A 164 -2.62 -16.15 -14.77
C GLU A 164 -1.11 -16.44 -14.74
N GLY A 165 -0.73 -17.59 -14.20
CA GLY A 165 0.66 -17.99 -14.00
C GLY A 165 1.44 -16.94 -13.21
N ASN A 166 2.39 -16.27 -13.87
CA ASN A 166 3.22 -15.23 -13.26
C ASN A 166 2.81 -13.79 -13.67
N LYS A 167 1.59 -13.61 -14.19
CA LYS A 167 1.11 -12.32 -14.70
C LYS A 167 -0.12 -11.87 -13.94
N ILE A 168 -0.25 -10.55 -13.84
CA ILE A 168 -1.45 -9.87 -13.36
C ILE A 168 -1.83 -8.79 -14.38
N GLU A 169 -2.97 -9.00 -15.03
CA GLU A 169 -3.63 -8.02 -15.88
C GLU A 169 -4.63 -7.21 -15.05
N VAL A 170 -4.54 -5.89 -15.11
CA VAL A 170 -5.51 -4.99 -14.44
C VAL A 170 -6.65 -4.73 -15.42
N ILE A 171 -7.87 -5.07 -15.02
CA ILE A 171 -9.06 -4.92 -15.86
C ILE A 171 -9.84 -3.64 -15.53
N ASP A 172 -9.89 -3.25 -14.26
CA ASP A 172 -10.58 -2.01 -13.84
C ASP A 172 -10.06 -1.53 -12.47
N GLN A 173 -10.38 -0.29 -12.12
CA GLN A 173 -9.99 0.33 -10.86
C GLN A 173 -10.97 1.44 -10.44
N VAL A 174 -11.09 1.66 -9.13
CA VAL A 174 -11.75 2.82 -8.54
C VAL A 174 -10.69 3.80 -8.05
N ASN A 175 -10.79 5.05 -8.52
CA ASN A 175 -9.84 6.10 -8.19
C ASN A 175 -10.34 7.00 -7.08
N PHE A 176 -9.42 7.74 -6.45
CA PHE A 176 -9.77 8.88 -5.60
C PHE A 176 -10.77 9.81 -6.30
N PRO A 177 -11.77 10.37 -5.61
CA PRO A 177 -11.96 10.39 -4.15
C PRO A 177 -12.81 9.26 -3.57
N HIS A 178 -13.23 8.28 -4.37
CA HIS A 178 -14.10 7.20 -3.90
C HIS A 178 -13.26 6.09 -3.28
N SER A 179 -13.52 5.73 -2.03
CA SER A 179 -12.80 4.66 -1.32
C SER A 179 -13.71 4.03 -0.26
N LEU A 180 -13.92 2.72 -0.35
CA LEU A 180 -14.64 1.98 0.70
C LEU A 180 -13.83 1.90 1.99
N GLY A 181 -12.50 1.82 1.91
CA GLY A 181 -11.63 1.83 3.09
C GLY A 181 -11.74 3.15 3.86
N LEU A 182 -11.61 4.29 3.18
CA LEU A 182 -11.74 5.61 3.82
C LEU A 182 -13.18 5.88 4.29
N PHE A 183 -14.19 5.43 3.54
CA PHE A 183 -15.58 5.48 3.98
C PHE A 183 -15.78 4.70 5.29
N TYR A 184 -15.27 3.48 5.37
CA TYR A 184 -15.37 2.66 6.57
C TYR A 184 -14.64 3.30 7.76
N THR A 185 -13.41 3.79 7.55
CA THR A 185 -12.65 4.54 8.57
C THR A 185 -13.42 5.78 9.05
N ALA A 186 -14.02 6.56 8.15
CA ALA A 186 -14.80 7.74 8.54
C ALA A 186 -16.01 7.36 9.39
N LEU A 187 -16.72 6.28 9.02
CA LEU A 187 -17.85 5.75 9.78
C LEU A 187 -17.41 5.26 11.16
N THR A 188 -16.30 4.51 11.26
CA THR A 188 -15.82 4.01 12.56
C THR A 188 -15.41 5.15 13.49
N GLN A 189 -14.80 6.20 12.94
CA GLN A 189 -14.43 7.40 13.70
C GLN A 189 -15.68 8.15 14.18
N TYR A 190 -16.70 8.29 13.33
CA TYR A 190 -17.99 8.88 13.71
C TYR A 190 -18.67 8.12 14.86
N LEU A 191 -18.55 6.78 14.86
CA LEU A 191 -19.09 5.92 15.92
C LEU A 191 -18.25 5.91 17.21
N GLY A 192 -17.24 6.77 17.32
CA GLY A 192 -16.42 6.90 18.54
C GLY A 192 -15.21 5.95 18.59
N VAL A 193 -14.77 5.40 17.46
CA VAL A 193 -13.54 4.61 17.33
C VAL A 193 -12.50 5.42 16.53
N PRO A 194 -11.78 6.38 17.17
CA PRO A 194 -11.07 7.43 16.44
C PRO A 194 -9.71 7.00 15.86
N LYS A 195 -9.18 5.84 16.26
CA LYS A 195 -7.81 5.43 15.92
C LYS A 195 -7.78 4.71 14.57
N TYR A 196 -6.79 5.04 13.74
CA TYR A 196 -6.43 4.27 12.56
C TYR A 196 -6.05 2.84 12.96
N GLY A 197 -6.54 1.85 12.22
CA GLY A 197 -6.32 0.44 12.47
C GLY A 197 -7.26 -0.17 13.52
N ASP A 198 -8.19 0.60 14.11
CA ASP A 198 -9.21 0.08 15.03
C ASP A 198 -10.56 -0.23 14.33
N GLU A 199 -10.63 -0.13 13.01
CA GLU A 199 -11.81 -0.41 12.19
C GLU A 199 -12.40 -1.81 12.46
N TYR A 200 -11.54 -2.78 12.74
CA TYR A 200 -11.93 -4.16 13.08
C TYR A 200 -12.83 -4.25 14.33
N LYS A 201 -12.79 -3.26 15.22
CA LYS A 201 -13.67 -3.22 16.41
C LYS A 201 -15.13 -3.03 16.00
N VAL A 202 -15.38 -2.14 15.04
CA VAL A 202 -16.74 -1.92 14.50
C VAL A 202 -17.17 -3.13 13.67
N MET A 203 -16.25 -3.76 12.93
CA MET A 203 -16.52 -5.03 12.25
C MET A 203 -16.94 -6.11 13.25
N GLY A 204 -16.23 -6.26 14.37
CA GLY A 204 -16.60 -7.21 15.42
C GLY A 204 -17.96 -6.90 16.06
N LEU A 205 -18.28 -5.62 16.28
CA LEU A 205 -19.59 -5.19 16.79
C LEU A 205 -20.73 -5.44 15.79
N SER A 206 -20.44 -5.45 14.48
CA SER A 206 -21.46 -5.63 13.44
C SER A 206 -22.23 -6.95 13.54
N ALA A 207 -21.61 -7.99 14.12
CA ALA A 207 -22.25 -9.29 14.36
C ALA A 207 -23.46 -9.23 15.31
N TYR A 208 -23.55 -8.18 16.14
CA TYR A 208 -24.66 -7.95 17.07
C TYR A 208 -25.71 -6.96 16.52
N GLY A 209 -25.43 -6.35 15.37
CA GLY A 209 -26.25 -5.30 14.79
C GLY A 209 -27.43 -5.83 13.97
N ARG A 210 -28.31 -4.91 13.59
CA ARG A 210 -29.29 -5.11 12.50
C ARG A 210 -29.08 -4.01 11.46
N PRO A 211 -29.23 -4.31 10.16
CA PRO A 211 -28.96 -3.35 9.07
C PRO A 211 -30.11 -2.33 8.91
N ILE A 212 -30.46 -1.63 9.98
CA ILE A 212 -31.59 -0.67 9.99
C ILE A 212 -31.32 0.58 9.14
N TYR A 213 -30.04 0.89 8.86
CA TYR A 213 -29.61 2.02 8.02
C TYR A 213 -29.19 1.60 6.60
N LEU A 214 -29.59 0.41 6.13
CA LEU A 214 -29.11 -0.10 4.84
C LEU A 214 -29.47 0.82 3.68
N LYS A 215 -30.68 1.41 3.69
CA LYS A 215 -31.14 2.32 2.62
C LYS A 215 -30.30 3.59 2.57
N GLU A 216 -29.99 4.16 3.71
CA GLU A 216 -29.13 5.33 3.83
C GLU A 216 -27.71 5.01 3.37
N MET A 217 -27.20 3.81 3.66
CA MET A 217 -25.90 3.37 3.15
C MET A 217 -25.88 3.21 1.62
N GLU A 218 -26.98 2.75 1.01
CA GLU A 218 -27.13 2.67 -0.45
C GLU A 218 -27.17 4.05 -1.12
N GLU A 219 -27.66 5.09 -0.42
CA GLU A 219 -27.61 6.47 -0.91
C GLU A 219 -26.18 7.04 -0.91
N ILE A 220 -25.36 6.61 0.04
CA ILE A 220 -23.95 7.00 0.19
C ILE A 220 -23.06 6.22 -0.78
N VAL A 221 -23.18 4.89 -0.83
CA VAL A 221 -22.35 4.00 -1.65
C VAL A 221 -23.15 3.55 -2.87
N ARG A 222 -22.99 4.28 -3.98
CA ARG A 222 -23.71 4.02 -5.22
C ARG A 222 -22.95 3.02 -6.08
N LEU A 223 -23.50 1.83 -6.23
CA LEU A 223 -22.93 0.80 -7.11
C LEU A 223 -22.98 1.24 -8.57
N LYS A 224 -21.97 0.86 -9.34
CA LYS A 224 -21.82 1.11 -10.77
C LYS A 224 -21.62 -0.20 -11.50
N GLN A 225 -21.69 -0.15 -12.83
CA GLN A 225 -21.39 -1.31 -13.67
C GLN A 225 -19.94 -1.80 -13.47
N ASN A 226 -19.72 -3.08 -13.76
CA ASN A 226 -18.42 -3.76 -13.70
C ASN A 226 -17.76 -3.76 -12.31
N GLY A 227 -18.57 -3.88 -11.25
CA GLY A 227 -18.06 -3.97 -9.87
C GLY A 227 -17.50 -2.66 -9.31
N ARG A 228 -17.67 -1.54 -10.01
CA ARG A 228 -17.26 -0.21 -9.53
C ARG A 228 -18.29 0.37 -8.56
N PHE A 229 -17.89 1.42 -7.87
CA PHE A 229 -18.76 2.20 -6.99
C PHE A 229 -18.33 3.68 -7.00
N GLU A 230 -19.26 4.55 -6.60
CA GLU A 230 -18.98 5.94 -6.29
C GLU A 230 -19.61 6.30 -4.96
N LEU A 231 -18.90 7.11 -4.17
CA LEU A 231 -19.45 7.73 -2.98
C LEU A 231 -20.22 9.01 -3.35
N ASN A 232 -21.36 9.24 -2.73
CA ASN A 232 -22.11 10.50 -2.82
C ASN A 232 -21.43 11.57 -1.93
N LEU A 233 -20.38 12.20 -2.49
CA LEU A 233 -19.51 13.19 -1.82
C LEU A 233 -19.92 14.65 -2.03
#